data_AF-A0A9P6XE56-F1
#
_entry.id   AF-A0A9P6XE56-F1
#
_cell.length_a   1.000
_cell.length_b   1.000
_cell.length_c   1.000
_cell.angle_alpha   90.00
_cell.angle_beta   90.00
_cell.angle_gamma   90.00
#
_symmetry.space_group_name_H-M   'P 1'
#
loop_
_entity.id
_entity.type
_entity.pdbx_description
1 polymer ?
#
loop_
_entity_poly.entity_id
_entity_poly.type
_entity_poly.pdbx_seq_one_letter_code
_entity_poly.pdbx_strand_id
1 'polypeptide(L)' 'MFAKTTTLSIRLVVLDYAGLCTNPMDVRTFVKNVKTIEQIVIDHGHKLESFNRAELNNHKVISKFDCRKAPVKRSSL' A
#
# COMPACT_ATOMS: atom_id res chain seq x y z
N MET A 1 14.04 -8.34 7.34
CA MET A 1 13.34 -7.13 6.82
C MET A 1 13.43 -6.05 7.88
N PHE A 2 14.04 -4.89 7.57
CA PHE A 2 14.22 -3.78 8.52
C PHE A 2 12.93 -3.43 9.27
N ALA A 3 11.80 -3.36 8.56
CA ALA A 3 10.51 -3.01 9.16
C ALA A 3 10.00 -4.02 10.20
N LYS A 4 10.46 -5.29 10.17
CA LYS A 4 10.09 -6.30 11.17
C LYS A 4 10.98 -6.29 12.41
N THR A 5 12.17 -5.73 12.32
CA THR A 5 13.19 -5.81 13.38
C THR A 5 13.40 -4.49 14.10
N THR A 6 13.09 -3.37 13.45
CA THR A 6 13.18 -2.06 14.08
C THR A 6 12.04 -1.83 15.08
N THR A 7 12.30 -1.03 16.10
CA THR A 7 11.28 -0.48 17.00
C THR A 7 10.90 0.96 16.64
N LEU A 8 11.58 1.56 15.66
CA LEU A 8 11.32 2.91 15.19
C LEU A 8 10.08 2.95 14.30
N SER A 9 9.34 4.05 14.40
CA SER A 9 8.21 4.35 13.51
C SER A 9 8.71 4.59 12.08
N ILE A 10 8.02 3.97 11.12
CA ILE A 10 8.36 3.99 9.70
C ILE A 10 7.25 4.73 8.95
N ARG A 11 7.67 5.71 8.16
CA ARG A 11 6.89 6.27 7.05
C ARG A 11 7.33 5.57 5.76
N LEU A 12 6.42 4.82 5.15
CA LEU A 12 6.68 4.15 3.89
C LEU A 12 6.29 5.06 2.72
N VAL A 13 7.27 5.49 1.93
CA VAL A 13 7.04 6.30 0.72
C VAL A 13 7.10 5.39 -0.51
N VAL A 14 6.11 5.48 -1.38
CA VAL A 14 5.99 4.68 -2.61
C VAL A 14 5.66 5.59 -3.80
N LEU A 15 6.23 5.28 -4.96
CA LEU A 15 6.12 6.12 -6.16
C LEU A 15 4.71 6.15 -6.77
N ASP A 16 3.93 5.10 -6.60
CA ASP A 16 2.53 5.06 -7.01
C ASP A 16 1.83 3.93 -6.26
N TYR A 17 0.50 3.87 -6.39
CA TYR A 17 -0.30 2.80 -5.78
C TYR A 17 0.17 1.42 -6.24
N ALA A 18 0.38 1.25 -7.55
CA ALA A 18 0.73 -0.04 -8.14
C ALA A 18 2.16 -0.51 -7.80
N GLY A 19 3.08 0.42 -7.51
CA GLY A 19 4.45 0.16 -7.10
C GLY A 19 4.56 -0.40 -5.69
N LEU A 20 3.52 -0.21 -4.86
CA LEU A 20 3.38 -0.93 -3.60
C LEU A 20 2.66 -2.27 -3.82
N CYS A 21 1.41 -2.23 -4.28
CA CYS A 21 0.58 -3.40 -4.48
C CYS A 21 -0.67 -3.04 -5.29
N THR A 22 -1.20 -4.01 -6.04
CA THR A 22 -2.45 -3.85 -6.80
C THR A 22 -3.66 -4.51 -6.13
N ASN A 23 -3.45 -5.20 -5.00
CA ASN A 23 -4.50 -5.85 -4.23
C ASN A 23 -4.73 -5.09 -2.91
N PRO A 24 -5.88 -4.42 -2.74
CA PRO A 24 -6.24 -3.70 -1.51
C PRO A 24 -6.10 -4.53 -0.23
N MET A 25 -6.45 -5.82 -0.28
CA MET A 25 -6.45 -6.69 0.90
C MET A 25 -5.03 -7.03 1.36
N ASP A 26 -4.10 -7.11 0.43
CA ASP A 26 -2.68 -7.37 0.73
C ASP A 26 -2.06 -6.14 1.41
N VAL A 27 -2.38 -4.93 0.96
CA VAL A 27 -1.95 -3.68 1.62
C VAL A 27 -2.48 -3.60 3.04
N ARG A 28 -3.77 -3.90 3.23
CA ARG A 28 -4.39 -3.91 4.56
C ARG A 28 -3.71 -4.93 5.49
N THR A 29 -3.45 -6.13 4.98
CA THR A 29 -2.78 -7.21 5.72
C THR A 29 -1.34 -6.84 6.05
N PHE A 30 -0.63 -6.21 5.12
CA PHE A 30 0.73 -5.74 5.29
C PHE A 30 0.85 -4.71 6.42
N VAL A 31 0.01 -3.67 6.41
CA VAL A 31 -0.01 -2.63 7.45
C VAL A 31 -0.42 -3.21 8.82
N LYS A 32 -1.35 -4.17 8.83
CA LYS A 32 -1.74 -4.88 10.06
C LYS A 32 -0.58 -5.69 10.66
N ASN A 33 0.16 -6.41 9.81
CA ASN A 33 1.25 -7.29 10.24
C ASN A 33 2.52 -6.52 10.62
N VAL A 34 2.79 -5.39 9.99
CA VAL A 34 3.98 -4.57 10.23
C VAL A 34 3.59 -3.32 11.02
N LYS A 35 3.55 -3.45 12.35
CA LYS A 35 3.05 -2.40 13.26
C LYS A 35 3.90 -1.11 13.26
N THR A 36 5.17 -1.22 12.92
CA THR A 36 6.11 -0.09 12.81
C THR A 36 5.77 0.86 11.66
N ILE A 37 5.00 0.41 10.66
CA ILE A 37 4.52 1.29 9.59
C ILE A 37 3.35 2.11 10.11
N GLU A 38 3.59 3.39 10.36
CA GLU A 38 2.57 4.32 10.86
C GLU A 38 1.88 5.10 9.75
N GLN A 39 2.57 5.27 8.63
CA GLN A 39 2.09 6.08 7.52
C GLN A 39 2.57 5.52 6.18
N ILE A 40 1.69 5.52 5.19
CA ILE A 40 2.02 5.30 3.78
C ILE A 40 1.88 6.63 3.06
N VAL A 41 2.86 6.97 2.24
CA VAL A 41 2.84 8.16 1.38
C VAL A 41 2.97 7.72 -0.07
N ILE A 42 2.02 8.12 -0.90
CA ILE A 42 2.05 7.95 -2.34
C ILE A 42 2.62 9.23 -2.95
N ASP A 43 3.73 9.11 -3.67
CA ASP A 43 4.38 10.22 -4.35
C ASP A 43 4.00 10.26 -5.82
N HIS A 44 2.98 11.04 -6.17
CA HIS A 44 2.55 11.23 -7.55
C HIS A 44 3.49 12.14 -8.37
N GLY A 45 4.70 12.43 -7.87
CA GLY A 45 5.73 13.29 -8.47
C GLY A 45 5.48 14.78 -8.27
N HIS A 46 4.23 15.23 -8.43
CA HIS A 46 3.79 16.62 -8.23
C HIS A 46 2.99 16.81 -6.94
N LYS A 47 2.59 15.71 -6.30
CA LYS A 47 1.75 15.72 -5.10
C LYS A 47 2.05 14.51 -4.24
N LEU A 48 2.21 14.76 -2.95
CA LEU A 48 2.25 13.72 -1.93
C LEU A 48 0.86 13.47 -1.37
N GLU A 49 0.43 12.22 -1.33
CA GLU A 49 -0.81 11.79 -0.70
C GLU A 49 -0.48 10.84 0.44
N SER A 50 -0.78 11.24 1.67
CA SER A 50 -0.36 10.50 2.86
C SER A 50 -1.55 9.92 3.62
N PHE A 51 -1.43 8.68 4.06
CA PHE A 51 -2.44 7.98 4.84
C PHE A 51 -1.84 7.39 6.11
N ASN A 52 -2.45 7.68 7.24
CA ASN A 52 -2.15 7.01 8.51
C ASN A 52 -2.83 5.64 8.59
N ARG A 53 -2.49 4.85 9.63
CA ARG A 53 -3.07 3.51 9.83
C ARG A 53 -4.60 3.48 9.93
N ALA A 54 -5.21 4.51 10.51
CA ALA A 54 -6.67 4.58 10.65
C ALA A 54 -7.34 4.83 9.29
N GLU A 55 -6.75 5.71 8.48
CA GLU A 55 -7.20 5.99 7.11
C GLU A 55 -7.03 4.78 6.20
N LEU A 56 -5.98 3.98 6.38
CA LEU A 56 -5.76 2.74 5.62
C LEU A 56 -6.77 1.62 5.96
N ASN A 57 -7.53 1.75 7.05
CA ASN A 57 -8.68 0.88 7.31
C ASN A 57 -9.96 1.33 6.58
N ASN A 58 -9.98 2.55 6.02
CA ASN A 58 -11.12 3.04 5.26
C ASN A 58 -11.17 2.36 3.88
N HIS A 59 -12.31 1.75 3.57
CA HIS A 59 -12.53 1.10 2.28
C HIS A 59 -12.27 2.03 1.08
N LYS A 60 -12.61 3.33 1.19
CA LYS A 60 -12.39 4.31 0.11
C LYS A 60 -10.91 4.59 -0.17
N VAL A 61 -10.06 4.46 0.83
CA VAL A 61 -8.61 4.67 0.70
C VAL A 61 -7.97 3.40 0.14
N ILE A 62 -8.30 2.26 0.73
CA ILE A 62 -7.67 0.99 0.34
C ILE A 62 -8.07 0.57 -1.09
N SER A 63 -9.27 0.92 -1.55
CA SER A 63 -9.71 0.64 -2.92
C SER A 63 -8.88 1.37 -3.99
N LYS A 64 -8.14 2.43 -3.64
CA LYS A 64 -7.24 3.11 -4.59
C LYS A 64 -6.07 2.23 -5.04
N PHE A 65 -5.75 1.19 -4.27
CA PHE A 65 -4.74 0.20 -4.65
C PHE A 65 -5.23 -0.78 -5.72
N ASP A 66 -6.55 -0.89 -5.95
CA ASP A 66 -7.12 -1.64 -7.08
C ASP A 66 -7.06 -0.78 -8.37
N CYS A 67 -5.84 -0.43 -8.77
CA CYS A 67 -5.60 0.53 -9.86
C CYS A 67 -5.14 -0.11 -11.17
N ARG A 68 -4.86 -1.42 -11.19
CA ARG A 68 -4.47 -2.15 -12.39
C ARG A 68 -5.41 -3.32 -12.63
N LYS A 69 -5.94 -3.41 -13.86
CA LYS A 69 -6.67 -4.59 -14.31
C LYS A 69 -5.69 -5.76 -14.45
N ALA A 70 -6.11 -6.94 -14.01
CA ALA A 70 -5.35 -8.16 -14.23
C ALA A 70 -5.08 -8.35 -15.74
N PRO A 71 -3.91 -8.91 -16.11
CA PRO A 71 -3.66 -9.29 -17.49
C PRO A 71 -4.78 -10.18 -17.99
N VAL A 72 -5.28 -9.91 -19.20
CA VAL A 72 -6.27 -10.79 -19.83
C VAL A 72 -5.64 -12.17 -19.99
N LYS A 73 -6.24 -13.20 -19.39
CA LYS A 73 -5.81 -14.59 -19.54
C LYS A 73 -6.02 -14.99 -21.01
N ARG A 74 -4.94 -14.98 -21.80
CA ARG A 74 -4.99 -15.30 -23.24
C ARG A 74 -4.83 -16.77 -23.55
N SER A 75 -4.35 -17.57 -22.60
CA SER A 75 -4.23 -19.03 -22.74
C SER A 75 -5.23 -19.73 -21.82
N SER A 76 -5.92 -20.73 -22.36
CA SER A 76 -6.85 -21.61 -21.64
C SER A 76 -6.25 -22.98 -21.31
N LEU A 77 -4.93 -23.14 -21.47
CA LEU A 77 -4.19 -24.33 -21.04
C LEU A 77 -4.32 -24.54 -19.53
#